data_AF-A0A9E3IQL2-F1
#
_entry.id   AF-A0A9E3IQL2-F1
#
_cell.length_a   1.000
_cell.length_b   1.000
_cell.length_c   1.000
_cell.angle_alpha   90.00
_cell.angle_beta   90.00
_cell.angle_gamma   90.00
#
_symmetry.space_group_name_H-M   'P 1'
#
loop_
_entity.id
_entity.type
_entity.pdbx_description
1 polymer ?
#
loop_
_entity_poly.entity_id
_entity_poly.type
_entity_poly.pdbx_seq_one_letter_code
_entity_poly.pdbx_strand_id
1 'polypeptide(L)'
;MNRLLRAFAIALGLLSFGASFGGAATPSAHTEDLGQDLAYLRPDIRTDDAILLKAVAAKAVVLDLRYVSSGENAAGWLAAIKEFTATGRVCLVLVSPETASALIGGLSVPPPGCITVGRASPALGAIIPVDTPADADRRAWEAIGKGVPLAKLITENVDKPRYDEAVLAKEHAAGLDGEAAPAEDPDLPPAPAKTGDPKTPPSPAPLIDAVLERAVQIQRGLLALKKL
;
A
#
# COMPACT_ATOMS: atom_id res chain seq x y z
N MET A 1 -17.90 -9.03 26.24
CA MET A 1 -16.57 -8.73 25.69
C MET A 1 -15.81 -9.93 25.09
N ASN A 2 -16.26 -11.19 25.25
CA ASN A 2 -15.46 -12.38 24.86
C ASN A 2 -15.86 -13.05 23.52
N ARG A 3 -16.71 -12.42 22.70
CA ARG A 3 -17.18 -13.01 21.42
C ARG A 3 -16.32 -12.61 20.21
N LEU A 4 -15.88 -11.35 20.13
CA LEU A 4 -15.04 -10.87 19.02
C LEU A 4 -13.65 -11.55 18.98
N LEU A 5 -13.04 -11.81 20.15
CA LEU A 5 -11.78 -12.56 20.20
C LEU A 5 -11.93 -14.00 19.72
N ARG A 6 -13.09 -14.63 19.95
CA ARG A 6 -13.33 -16.01 19.56
C ARG A 6 -13.55 -16.15 18.06
N ALA A 7 -14.21 -15.20 17.40
CA ALA A 7 -14.42 -15.28 15.95
C ALA A 7 -13.11 -15.15 15.16
N PHE A 8 -12.16 -14.36 15.66
CA PHE A 8 -10.83 -14.24 15.06
C PHE A 8 -9.89 -15.41 15.40
N ALA A 9 -10.03 -16.02 16.60
CA ALA A 9 -9.22 -17.16 17.07
C ALA A 9 -9.73 -18.56 16.63
N ILE A 10 -10.96 -18.68 16.10
CA ILE A 10 -11.53 -19.99 15.68
C ILE A 10 -11.05 -20.45 14.28
N ALA A 11 -10.21 -19.68 13.59
CA ALA A 11 -9.73 -20.02 12.24
C ALA A 11 -8.52 -20.98 12.20
N LEU A 12 -8.06 -21.57 13.31
CA LEU A 12 -6.86 -22.42 13.31
C LEU A 12 -7.08 -23.79 13.97
N GLY A 13 -7.71 -24.69 13.21
CA GLY A 13 -7.77 -26.12 13.48
C GLY A 13 -6.82 -26.89 12.54
N LEU A 14 -5.86 -27.62 13.14
CA LEU A 14 -4.78 -28.41 12.57
C LEU A 14 -5.08 -29.16 11.25
N LEU A 15 -4.07 -29.23 10.37
CA LEU A 15 -3.60 -30.51 9.84
C LEU A 15 -2.10 -30.45 9.48
N SER A 16 -1.33 -31.37 10.04
CA SER A 16 0.07 -31.61 9.68
C SER A 16 0.14 -32.60 8.52
N PHE A 17 0.82 -32.25 7.42
CA PHE A 17 1.51 -33.23 6.59
C PHE A 17 2.63 -32.56 5.78
N GLY A 18 3.82 -33.16 5.82
CA GLY A 18 5.02 -32.61 5.22
C GLY A 18 5.05 -32.77 3.70
N ALA A 19 5.61 -31.76 3.03
CA ALA A 19 6.38 -31.91 1.81
C ALA A 19 7.27 -30.69 1.63
N SER A 20 8.58 -30.91 1.52
CA SER A 20 9.55 -29.90 1.11
C SER A 20 9.33 -29.55 -0.36
N PHE A 21 8.83 -28.35 -0.64
CA PHE A 21 8.86 -27.75 -1.98
C PHE A 21 9.31 -26.29 -1.90
N GLY A 22 10.05 -25.87 -2.93
CA GLY A 22 10.87 -24.66 -3.00
C GLY A 22 10.17 -23.38 -2.55
N GLY A 23 10.94 -22.53 -1.88
CA GLY A 23 10.49 -21.31 -1.20
C GLY A 23 9.82 -20.31 -2.14
N ALA A 24 8.48 -20.37 -2.21
CA ALA A 24 7.67 -19.17 -2.34
C ALA A 24 7.76 -18.42 -0.99
N ALA A 25 8.02 -17.12 -1.03
CA ALA A 25 8.00 -16.28 0.15
C ALA A 25 6.63 -16.42 0.85
N THR A 26 6.61 -17.10 1.99
CA THR A 26 5.42 -17.18 2.83
C THR A 26 5.12 -15.78 3.35
N PRO A 27 3.85 -15.32 3.30
CA PRO A 27 3.49 -14.03 3.88
C PRO A 27 3.87 -14.06 5.37
N SER A 28 4.71 -13.13 5.83
CA SER A 28 4.94 -12.96 7.27
C SER A 28 3.80 -12.13 7.85
N ALA A 29 3.28 -12.52 9.03
CA ALA A 29 2.31 -11.70 9.73
C ALA A 29 2.93 -10.33 10.01
N HIS A 30 2.17 -9.26 9.73
CA HIS A 30 2.61 -7.89 10.00
C HIS A 30 1.47 -7.07 10.57
N THR A 31 1.76 -6.28 11.60
CA THR A 31 0.83 -5.31 12.15
C THR A 31 1.55 -4.02 12.46
N GLU A 32 0.89 -2.91 12.17
CA GLU A 32 1.44 -1.57 12.39
C GLU A 32 0.28 -0.61 12.65
N ASP A 33 0.49 0.34 13.55
CA ASP A 33 -0.43 1.46 13.75
C ASP A 33 -0.11 2.52 12.69
N LEU A 34 -1.09 2.83 11.84
CA LEU A 34 -0.97 3.85 10.80
C LEU A 34 -1.40 5.24 11.30
N GLY A 35 -1.69 5.35 12.61
CA GLY A 35 -2.17 6.55 13.28
C GLY A 35 -3.66 6.78 13.06
N GLN A 36 -4.21 7.77 13.78
CA GLN A 36 -5.61 8.19 13.65
C GLN A 36 -6.63 7.04 13.78
N ASP A 37 -6.40 6.14 14.74
CA ASP A 37 -7.21 4.94 15.00
C ASP A 37 -7.33 3.97 13.80
N LEU A 38 -6.31 3.92 12.94
CA LEU A 38 -6.18 2.99 11.82
C LEU A 38 -5.11 1.94 12.09
N ALA A 39 -5.51 0.69 12.26
CA ALA A 39 -4.59 -0.43 12.34
C ALA A 39 -4.36 -1.06 10.95
N TYR A 40 -3.12 -1.46 10.65
CA TYR A 40 -2.81 -2.35 9.54
C TYR A 40 -2.64 -3.79 10.05
N LEU A 41 -3.22 -4.73 9.32
CA LEU A 41 -3.09 -6.16 9.56
C LEU A 41 -2.86 -6.91 8.25
N ARG A 42 -1.72 -7.58 8.17
CA ARG A 42 -1.44 -8.61 7.17
C ARG A 42 -1.41 -9.96 7.88
N PRO A 43 -2.38 -10.85 7.62
CA PRO A 43 -2.39 -12.14 8.24
C PRO A 43 -1.37 -13.10 7.63
N ASP A 44 -0.81 -13.93 8.49
CA ASP A 44 -0.15 -15.19 8.13
C ASP A 44 -0.86 -16.33 8.88
N ILE A 45 -0.56 -17.58 8.51
CA ILE A 45 -1.01 -18.82 9.14
C ILE A 45 -0.73 -18.88 10.65
N ARG A 46 0.10 -17.96 11.18
CA ARG A 46 0.51 -17.84 12.59
C ARG A 46 0.11 -16.53 13.27
N THR A 47 -0.90 -15.81 12.76
CA THR A 47 -1.29 -14.52 13.36
C THR A 47 -1.65 -14.70 14.85
N ASP A 48 -0.91 -14.02 15.74
CA ASP A 48 -1.05 -14.11 17.20
C ASP A 48 -2.32 -13.39 17.69
N ASP A 49 -3.00 -13.96 18.69
CA ASP A 49 -4.17 -13.38 19.36
C ASP A 49 -3.91 -11.96 19.90
N ALA A 50 -2.69 -11.67 20.35
CA ALA A 50 -2.31 -10.33 20.82
C ALA A 50 -2.31 -9.27 19.69
N ILE A 51 -1.95 -9.69 18.47
CA ILE A 51 -1.96 -8.84 17.27
C ILE A 51 -3.40 -8.54 16.86
N LEU A 52 -4.25 -9.56 16.91
CA LEU A 52 -5.68 -9.45 16.63
C LEU A 52 -6.38 -8.53 17.62
N LEU A 53 -6.04 -8.63 18.91
CA LEU A 53 -6.53 -7.76 19.97
C LEU A 53 -6.28 -6.27 19.69
N LYS A 54 -5.07 -5.91 19.23
CA LYS A 54 -4.73 -4.52 18.87
C LYS A 54 -5.53 -4.05 17.67
N ALA A 55 -5.62 -4.86 16.61
CA ALA A 55 -6.42 -4.52 15.43
C ALA A 55 -7.91 -4.35 15.77
N VAL A 56 -8.43 -5.16 16.69
CA VAL A 56 -9.82 -5.08 17.18
C VAL A 56 -10.06 -3.89 18.12
N ALA A 57 -9.03 -3.25 18.65
CA ALA A 57 -9.21 -2.01 19.43
C ALA A 57 -9.41 -0.77 18.55
N ALA A 58 -8.93 -0.80 17.30
CA ALA A 58 -9.00 0.33 16.38
C ALA A 58 -10.43 0.59 15.87
N LYS A 59 -10.71 1.84 15.50
CA LYS A 59 -11.98 2.24 14.85
C LYS A 59 -12.04 1.82 13.39
N ALA A 60 -10.89 1.77 12.73
CA ALA A 60 -10.75 1.30 11.37
C ALA A 60 -9.56 0.34 11.24
N VAL A 61 -9.66 -0.61 10.33
CA VAL A 61 -8.59 -1.57 10.05
C VAL A 61 -8.36 -1.70 8.55
N VAL A 62 -7.10 -1.71 8.12
CA VAL A 62 -6.68 -2.18 6.81
C VAL A 62 -6.32 -3.65 6.93
N LEU A 63 -7.07 -4.53 6.27
CA LEU A 63 -6.80 -5.97 6.22
C LEU A 63 -6.19 -6.31 4.86
N ASP A 64 -4.91 -6.65 4.83
CA ASP A 64 -4.20 -6.95 3.59
C ASP A 64 -4.30 -8.44 3.24
N LEU A 65 -5.23 -8.78 2.33
CA LEU A 65 -5.42 -10.14 1.83
C LEU A 65 -4.80 -10.34 0.44
N ARG A 66 -4.03 -9.37 -0.06
CA ARG A 66 -3.38 -9.49 -1.37
C ARG A 66 -2.47 -10.71 -1.39
N TYR A 67 -2.49 -11.42 -2.51
CA TYR A 67 -1.68 -12.63 -2.77
C TYR A 67 -1.90 -13.78 -1.76
N VAL A 68 -2.95 -13.76 -0.94
CA VAL A 68 -3.37 -14.91 -0.15
C VAL A 68 -3.98 -15.94 -1.10
N SER A 69 -3.20 -16.93 -1.51
CA SER A 69 -3.59 -17.91 -2.54
C SER A 69 -4.39 -19.10 -2.00
N SER A 70 -4.29 -19.41 -0.70
CA SER A 70 -5.10 -20.46 -0.06
C SER A 70 -6.45 -19.92 0.39
N GLY A 71 -7.52 -20.65 0.06
CA GLY A 71 -8.89 -20.36 0.49
C GLY A 71 -9.29 -21.01 1.83
N GLU A 72 -8.40 -21.78 2.47
CA GLU A 72 -8.73 -22.62 3.64
C GLU A 72 -9.37 -21.83 4.79
N ASN A 73 -8.92 -20.59 5.00
CA ASN A 73 -9.43 -19.71 6.07
C ASN A 73 -10.44 -18.67 5.59
N ALA A 74 -10.91 -18.74 4.34
CA ALA A 74 -11.74 -17.70 3.75
C ALA A 74 -13.02 -17.43 4.55
N ALA A 75 -13.72 -18.48 4.99
CA ALA A 75 -14.95 -18.35 5.78
C ALA A 75 -14.71 -17.64 7.13
N GLY A 76 -13.59 -17.95 7.80
CA GLY A 76 -13.20 -17.29 9.04
C GLY A 76 -12.93 -15.80 8.85
N TRP A 77 -12.16 -15.45 7.81
CA TRP A 77 -11.89 -14.05 7.47
C TRP A 77 -13.17 -13.26 7.16
N LEU A 78 -14.07 -13.83 6.36
CA LEU A 78 -15.34 -13.20 6.01
C LEU A 78 -16.24 -13.00 7.24
N ALA A 79 -16.31 -13.99 8.13
CA ALA A 79 -17.05 -13.88 9.39
C ALA A 79 -16.47 -12.78 10.29
N ALA A 80 -15.15 -12.75 10.43
CA ALA A 80 -14.45 -11.75 11.22
C ALA A 80 -14.65 -10.31 10.69
N ILE A 81 -14.58 -10.11 9.37
CA ILE A 81 -14.88 -8.83 8.73
C ILE A 81 -16.32 -8.40 9.06
N LYS A 82 -17.29 -9.30 8.90
CA LYS A 82 -18.70 -9.02 9.17
C LYS A 82 -18.94 -8.64 10.64
N GLU A 83 -18.33 -9.36 11.57
CA GLU A 83 -18.45 -9.05 13.00
C GLU A 83 -17.78 -7.71 13.35
N PHE A 84 -16.62 -7.43 12.76
CA PHE A 84 -15.92 -6.18 12.98
C PHE A 84 -16.75 -4.98 12.52
N THR A 85 -17.32 -5.05 11.31
CA THR A 85 -18.11 -3.93 10.76
C THR A 85 -19.51 -3.83 11.35
N ALA A 86 -20.08 -4.92 11.87
CA ALA A 86 -21.37 -4.90 12.56
C ALA A 86 -21.38 -3.97 13.80
N THR A 87 -20.22 -3.63 14.36
CA THR A 87 -20.11 -2.66 15.46
C THR A 87 -20.01 -1.21 14.97
N GLY A 88 -20.30 -0.92 13.70
CA GLY A 88 -20.22 0.42 13.10
C GLY A 88 -18.81 0.88 12.76
N ARG A 89 -17.83 -0.03 12.78
CA ARG A 89 -16.43 0.24 12.40
C ARG A 89 -16.19 -0.02 10.92
N VAL A 90 -15.08 0.50 10.39
CA VAL A 90 -14.74 0.38 8.97
C VAL A 90 -13.59 -0.60 8.74
N CYS A 91 -13.78 -1.53 7.82
CA CYS A 91 -12.77 -2.47 7.36
C CYS A 91 -12.42 -2.17 5.90
N LEU A 92 -11.15 -1.83 5.64
CA LEU A 92 -10.60 -1.61 4.30
C LEU A 92 -9.82 -2.88 3.92
N VAL A 93 -10.36 -3.67 3.00
CA VAL A 93 -9.78 -4.96 2.63
C VAL A 93 -8.97 -4.80 1.35
N LEU A 94 -7.66 -5.04 1.43
CA LEU A 94 -6.80 -5.00 0.26
C LEU A 94 -6.85 -6.36 -0.45
N VAL A 95 -7.13 -6.33 -1.74
CA VAL A 95 -7.26 -7.52 -2.58
C VAL A 95 -6.48 -7.37 -3.88
N SER A 96 -6.01 -8.49 -4.41
CA SER A 96 -5.34 -8.58 -5.70
C SER A 96 -5.96 -9.70 -6.54
N PRO A 97 -5.79 -9.71 -7.88
CA PRO A 97 -6.26 -10.80 -8.74
C PRO A 97 -5.77 -12.20 -8.33
N GLU A 98 -4.63 -12.26 -7.62
CA GLU A 98 -4.03 -13.49 -7.10
C GLU A 98 -4.61 -13.92 -5.74
N THR A 99 -5.50 -13.12 -5.16
CA THR A 99 -6.21 -13.48 -3.92
C THR A 99 -7.14 -14.67 -4.20
N ALA A 100 -7.24 -15.60 -3.25
CA ALA A 100 -8.03 -16.81 -3.40
C ALA A 100 -9.46 -16.49 -3.84
N SER A 101 -9.97 -17.22 -4.83
CA SER A 101 -11.29 -16.99 -5.41
C SER A 101 -12.42 -17.10 -4.38
N ALA A 102 -12.25 -17.93 -3.34
CA ALA A 102 -13.20 -18.02 -2.23
C ALA A 102 -13.32 -16.71 -1.43
N LEU A 103 -12.20 -16.00 -1.21
CA LEU A 103 -12.19 -14.69 -0.56
C LEU A 103 -12.81 -13.63 -1.47
N ILE A 104 -12.40 -13.59 -2.74
CA ILE A 104 -12.94 -12.64 -3.72
C ILE A 104 -14.47 -12.84 -3.88
N GLY A 105 -14.91 -14.08 -4.00
CA GLY A 105 -16.33 -14.43 -4.10
C GLY A 105 -17.12 -14.01 -2.87
N GLY A 106 -16.60 -14.25 -1.67
CA GLY A 106 -17.23 -13.82 -0.42
C GLY A 106 -17.28 -12.29 -0.21
N LEU A 107 -16.37 -11.55 -0.85
CA LEU A 107 -16.31 -10.09 -0.82
C LEU A 107 -17.01 -9.41 -2.01
N SER A 108 -17.60 -10.18 -2.92
CA SER A 108 -18.34 -9.65 -4.08
C SER A 108 -19.53 -8.75 -3.68
N VAL A 109 -20.15 -9.07 -2.54
CA VAL A 109 -21.15 -8.23 -1.87
C VAL A 109 -20.67 -8.02 -0.43
N PRO A 110 -19.79 -7.03 -0.20
CA PRO A 110 -19.19 -6.83 1.11
C PRO A 110 -20.23 -6.32 2.12
N PRO A 111 -20.09 -6.65 3.41
CA PRO A 111 -21.00 -6.16 4.43
C PRO A 111 -20.89 -4.62 4.56
N PRO A 112 -21.93 -3.94 5.09
CA PRO A 112 -21.85 -2.52 5.40
C PRO A 112 -20.62 -2.20 6.26
N GLY A 113 -19.91 -1.13 5.92
CA GLY A 113 -18.65 -0.75 6.58
C GLY A 113 -17.41 -1.48 6.05
N CYS A 114 -17.54 -2.43 5.12
CA CYS A 114 -16.42 -3.06 4.43
C CYS A 114 -16.23 -2.45 3.04
N ILE A 115 -15.00 -2.04 2.71
CA ILE A 115 -14.64 -1.50 1.40
C ILE A 115 -13.45 -2.30 0.86
N THR A 116 -13.60 -2.88 -0.32
CA THR A 116 -12.50 -3.57 -1.02
C THR A 116 -11.71 -2.59 -1.86
N VAL A 117 -10.39 -2.60 -1.70
CA VAL A 117 -9.45 -1.77 -2.45
C VAL A 117 -8.46 -2.73 -3.12
N GLY A 118 -8.20 -2.57 -4.41
CA GLY A 118 -7.32 -3.50 -5.09
C GLY A 118 -6.82 -3.00 -6.42
N ARG A 119 -5.76 -3.64 -6.93
CA ARG A 119 -5.23 -3.35 -8.26
C ARG A 119 -6.32 -3.56 -9.31
N ALA A 120 -6.50 -2.56 -10.17
CA ALA A 120 -7.47 -2.62 -11.25
C ALA A 120 -7.22 -3.86 -12.13
N SER A 121 -8.24 -4.69 -12.29
CA SER A 121 -8.17 -5.89 -13.11
C SER A 121 -9.57 -6.31 -13.57
N PRO A 122 -9.74 -6.79 -14.81
CA PRO A 122 -11.03 -7.33 -15.27
C PRO A 122 -11.52 -8.53 -14.43
N ALA A 123 -10.60 -9.26 -13.81
CA ALA A 123 -10.91 -10.44 -13.00
C ALA A 123 -11.30 -10.09 -11.54
N LEU A 124 -11.09 -8.84 -11.11
CA LEU A 124 -11.30 -8.41 -9.73
C LEU A 124 -12.33 -7.28 -9.64
N GLY A 125 -13.48 -7.57 -9.04
CA GLY A 125 -14.53 -6.59 -8.76
C GLY A 125 -14.30 -5.81 -7.46
N ALA A 126 -13.12 -5.21 -7.27
CA ALA A 126 -12.87 -4.35 -6.10
C ALA A 126 -13.76 -3.09 -6.17
N ILE A 127 -14.31 -2.65 -5.03
CA ILE A 127 -15.14 -1.42 -4.98
C ILE A 127 -14.30 -0.22 -5.42
N ILE A 128 -13.07 -0.13 -4.93
CA ILE A 128 -12.11 0.90 -5.31
C ILE A 128 -10.96 0.25 -6.09
N PRO A 129 -11.03 0.24 -7.43
CA PRO A 129 -9.90 -0.16 -8.25
C PRO A 129 -8.79 0.91 -8.20
N VAL A 130 -7.55 0.48 -8.10
CA VAL A 130 -6.36 1.32 -8.10
C VAL A 130 -5.53 0.99 -9.33
N ASP A 131 -5.27 2.00 -10.15
CA ASP A 131 -4.38 1.86 -11.31
C ASP A 131 -2.93 1.78 -10.83
N THR A 132 -2.35 0.58 -10.91
CA THR A 132 -0.96 0.33 -10.55
C THR A 132 -0.43 -0.88 -11.33
N PRO A 133 0.83 -0.84 -11.80
CA PRO A 133 1.45 -1.99 -12.44
C PRO A 133 1.52 -3.21 -11.52
N ALA A 134 1.32 -4.41 -12.06
CA ALA A 134 1.31 -5.65 -11.29
C ALA A 134 2.67 -5.94 -10.62
N ASP A 135 3.78 -5.56 -11.26
CA ASP A 135 5.13 -5.71 -10.71
C ASP A 135 5.37 -4.72 -9.55
N ALA A 136 4.84 -3.50 -9.63
CA ALA A 136 4.97 -2.49 -8.59
C ALA A 136 4.19 -2.88 -7.34
N ASP A 137 2.91 -3.28 -7.50
CA ASP A 137 2.07 -3.81 -6.41
C ASP A 137 2.72 -5.04 -5.75
N ARG A 138 3.25 -5.96 -6.56
CA ARG A 138 3.95 -7.14 -6.04
C ARG A 138 5.19 -6.77 -5.24
N ARG A 139 6.04 -5.88 -5.76
CA ARG A 139 7.27 -5.45 -5.07
C ARG A 139 6.95 -4.72 -3.77
N ALA A 140 5.94 -3.86 -3.77
CA ALA A 140 5.50 -3.15 -2.57
C ALA A 140 4.97 -4.12 -1.50
N TRP A 141 4.11 -5.06 -1.88
CA TRP A 141 3.62 -6.11 -0.98
C TRP A 141 4.77 -6.98 -0.43
N GLU A 142 5.76 -7.35 -1.25
CA GLU A 142 6.93 -8.10 -0.79
C GLU A 142 7.82 -7.28 0.15
N ALA A 143 7.94 -5.97 -0.07
CA ALA A 143 8.72 -5.08 0.78
C ALA A 143 8.20 -5.06 2.22
N ILE A 144 6.87 -5.09 2.41
CA ILE A 144 6.24 -5.21 3.73
C ILE A 144 6.70 -6.51 4.42
N GLY A 145 6.67 -7.64 3.70
CA GLY A 145 7.11 -8.93 4.23
C GLY A 145 8.61 -8.97 4.57
N LYS A 146 9.41 -8.10 3.94
CA LYS A 146 10.84 -7.90 4.23
C LYS A 146 11.09 -6.89 5.35
N GLY A 147 10.04 -6.37 6.00
CA GLY A 147 10.14 -5.44 7.12
C GLY A 147 10.36 -3.98 6.73
N VAL A 148 10.07 -3.59 5.48
CA VAL A 148 10.09 -2.17 5.11
C VAL A 148 8.96 -1.44 5.85
N PRO A 149 9.26 -0.35 6.59
CA PRO A 149 8.23 0.39 7.33
C PRO A 149 7.12 0.90 6.43
N LEU A 150 5.84 0.77 6.83
CA LEU A 150 4.71 1.16 6.00
C LEU A 150 4.73 2.65 5.66
N ALA A 151 5.21 3.50 6.58
CA ALA A 151 5.39 4.93 6.34
C ALA A 151 6.21 5.27 5.08
N LYS A 152 7.21 4.43 4.73
CA LYS A 152 8.04 4.59 3.52
C LYS A 152 7.33 4.16 2.24
N LEU A 153 6.28 3.34 2.35
CA LEU A 153 5.53 2.81 1.22
C LEU A 153 4.28 3.65 0.92
N ILE A 154 3.78 4.45 1.87
CA ILE A 154 2.55 5.24 1.72
C ILE A 154 2.79 6.75 1.56
N THR A 155 4.03 7.22 1.71
CA THR A 155 4.37 8.64 1.59
C THR A 155 5.37 8.80 0.47
N GLU A 156 5.00 9.54 -0.57
CA GLU A 156 5.98 10.05 -1.51
C GLU A 156 6.75 11.19 -0.81
N ASN A 157 8.00 10.94 -0.42
CA ASN A 157 8.92 12.02 -0.07
C ASN A 157 9.31 12.73 -1.38
N VAL A 158 8.47 13.67 -1.80
CA VAL A 158 8.88 14.63 -2.82
C VAL A 158 9.86 15.58 -2.14
N ASP A 159 11.15 15.26 -2.24
CA ASP A 159 12.23 16.20 -1.93
C ASP A 159 12.15 17.35 -2.94
N LYS A 160 11.28 18.33 -2.67
CA LYS A 160 11.24 19.54 -3.46
C LYS A 160 12.56 20.27 -3.21
N PRO A 161 13.40 20.48 -4.24
CA PRO A 161 14.59 21.28 -4.09
C PRO A 161 14.15 22.67 -3.63
N ARG A 162 14.67 23.10 -2.47
CA ARG A 162 14.46 24.45 -1.99
C ARG A 162 15.33 25.36 -2.83
N TYR A 163 14.75 25.97 -3.84
CA TYR A 163 15.36 27.12 -4.48
C TYR A 163 15.30 28.27 -3.48
N ASP A 164 16.42 28.48 -2.78
CA ASP A 164 16.63 29.69 -1.99
C ASP A 164 16.67 30.88 -2.95
N GLU A 165 16.06 32.00 -2.57
CA GLU A 165 16.02 33.22 -3.38
C GLU A 165 17.44 33.70 -3.73
N ALA A 166 18.44 33.35 -2.91
CA ALA A 166 19.86 33.61 -3.18
C ALA A 166 20.42 32.83 -4.38
N VAL A 167 19.88 31.63 -4.68
CA VAL A 167 20.23 30.84 -5.86
C VAL A 167 19.58 31.45 -7.09
N LEU A 168 18.29 31.84 -6.99
CA LEU A 168 17.58 32.51 -8.08
C LEU A 168 18.21 33.86 -8.44
N ALA A 169 18.65 34.65 -7.44
CA ALA A 169 19.35 35.92 -7.68
C ALA A 169 20.73 35.72 -8.34
N LYS A 170 21.42 34.61 -8.05
CA LYS A 170 22.68 34.26 -8.72
C LYS A 170 22.47 33.78 -10.15
N GLU A 171 21.44 32.98 -10.40
CA GLU A 171 21.06 32.55 -11.75
C GLU A 171 20.67 33.76 -12.61
N HIS A 172 19.95 34.71 -12.01
CA HIS A 172 19.58 35.96 -12.67
C HIS A 172 20.75 36.91 -12.89
N ALA A 173 21.66 37.03 -11.92
CA ALA A 173 22.90 37.79 -12.11
C ALA A 173 23.85 37.12 -13.13
N ALA A 174 23.75 35.81 -13.31
CA ALA A 174 24.50 35.04 -14.31
C ALA A 174 23.86 35.05 -15.70
N GLY A 175 22.71 35.71 -15.88
CA GLY A 175 22.00 35.81 -17.15
C GLY A 175 21.42 34.49 -17.65
N LEU A 176 21.12 33.56 -16.74
CA LEU A 176 20.51 32.26 -17.09
C LEU A 176 18.98 32.36 -17.22
N ASP A 177 18.42 33.56 -17.06
CA ASP A 177 16.99 33.82 -17.23
C ASP A 177 16.67 33.93 -18.71
N GLY A 178 16.35 32.80 -19.31
CA GLY A 178 15.65 32.76 -20.60
C GLY A 178 16.44 33.34 -21.77
N GLU A 179 17.46 32.63 -22.23
CA GLU A 179 17.80 32.70 -23.65
C GLU A 179 16.68 31.96 -24.41
N ALA A 180 15.71 32.71 -24.91
CA ALA A 180 14.94 32.28 -26.08
C ALA A 180 15.95 31.80 -27.13
N ALA A 181 15.79 30.58 -27.64
CA ALA A 181 16.70 30.00 -28.63
C ALA A 181 17.08 31.04 -29.70
N PRO A 182 18.35 31.49 -29.77
CA PRO A 182 18.75 32.37 -30.85
C PRO A 182 18.71 31.54 -32.13
N ALA A 183 18.08 32.07 -33.17
CA ALA A 183 18.01 31.47 -34.49
C ALA A 183 19.40 30.98 -34.93
N GLU A 184 19.45 29.77 -35.50
CA GLU A 184 20.67 29.19 -36.08
C GLU A 184 21.25 30.13 -37.15
N ASP A 185 22.37 30.78 -36.84
CA ASP A 185 23.25 31.42 -37.82
C ASP A 185 24.33 30.40 -38.22
N PRO A 186 24.39 29.93 -39.48
CA PRO A 186 25.12 28.70 -39.83
C PRO A 186 26.64 28.85 -39.99
N ASP A 187 27.25 30.00 -39.68
CA ASP A 187 28.64 30.29 -40.08
C ASP A 187 29.63 30.66 -38.94
N LEU A 188 29.44 30.13 -37.73
CA LEU A 188 30.46 30.22 -36.66
C LEU A 188 31.02 28.85 -36.22
N PRO A 189 32.35 28.67 -36.15
CA PRO A 189 32.96 27.42 -35.73
C PRO A 189 32.68 27.13 -34.23
N PRO A 190 32.47 25.86 -33.85
CA PRO A 190 32.04 25.52 -32.50
C PRO A 190 33.10 25.85 -31.45
N ALA A 191 32.72 26.69 -30.49
CA ALA A 191 33.51 26.92 -29.28
C ALA A 191 33.64 25.61 -28.46
N PRO A 192 34.78 25.37 -27.79
CA PRO A 192 34.98 24.14 -27.03
C PRO A 192 33.99 24.04 -25.87
N ALA A 193 33.25 22.93 -25.85
CA ALA A 193 32.30 22.59 -24.81
C ALA A 193 32.98 22.63 -23.43
N LYS A 194 32.50 23.51 -22.55
CA LYS A 194 32.80 23.43 -21.13
C LYS A 194 32.22 22.12 -20.61
N THR A 195 33.10 21.25 -20.12
CA THR A 195 32.77 20.02 -19.42
C THR A 195 31.82 20.33 -18.27
N GLY A 196 30.55 19.98 -18.48
CA GLY A 196 29.52 20.00 -17.44
C GLY A 196 29.86 19.01 -16.34
N ASP A 197 29.57 19.42 -15.11
CA ASP A 197 29.73 18.67 -13.88
C ASP A 197 29.16 17.25 -13.96
N PRO A 198 29.71 16.28 -13.18
CA PRO A 198 29.22 14.92 -13.17
C PRO A 198 27.76 14.88 -12.74
N LYS A 199 26.89 14.55 -13.70
CA LYS A 199 25.47 14.26 -13.50
C LYS A 199 25.34 13.10 -12.51
N THR A 200 25.07 13.42 -11.24
CA THR A 200 24.67 12.45 -10.22
C THR A 200 23.56 11.57 -10.83
N PRO A 201 23.72 10.24 -10.86
CA PRO A 201 22.72 9.36 -11.45
C PRO A 201 21.37 9.58 -10.73
N PRO A 202 20.24 9.61 -11.47
CA PRO A 202 18.95 9.80 -10.86
C PRO A 202 18.71 8.69 -9.83
N SER A 203 18.42 9.09 -8.59
CA SER A 203 18.03 8.15 -7.55
C SER A 203 16.85 7.31 -8.05
N PRO A 204 16.84 5.98 -7.85
CA PRO A 204 15.71 5.16 -8.24
C PRO A 204 14.43 5.69 -7.58
N ALA A 205 13.35 5.75 -8.36
CA ALA A 205 12.05 6.23 -7.88
C ALA A 205 11.63 5.45 -6.61
N PRO A 206 11.08 6.14 -5.59
CA PRO A 206 10.67 5.48 -4.36
C PRO A 206 9.61 4.42 -4.65
N LEU A 207 9.73 3.27 -3.99
CA LEU A 207 8.74 2.19 -4.08
C LEU A 207 7.51 2.59 -3.24
N ILE A 208 6.40 2.89 -3.92
CA ILE A 208 5.12 3.25 -3.30
C ILE A 208 4.12 2.10 -3.42
N ASP A 209 3.41 1.80 -2.34
CA ASP A 209 2.26 0.92 -2.30
C ASP A 209 0.97 1.73 -2.56
N ALA A 210 0.64 1.92 -3.82
CA ALA A 210 -0.52 2.72 -4.23
C ALA A 210 -1.86 2.19 -3.67
N VAL A 211 -1.98 0.87 -3.48
CA VAL A 211 -3.19 0.22 -2.96
C VAL A 211 -3.36 0.52 -1.48
N LEU A 212 -2.30 0.35 -0.69
CA LEU A 212 -2.29 0.69 0.73
C LEU A 212 -2.45 2.20 0.94
N GLU A 213 -1.75 3.03 0.16
CA GLU A 213 -1.87 4.48 0.22
C GLU A 213 -3.32 4.91 -0.02
N ARG A 214 -3.98 4.34 -1.05
CA ARG A 214 -5.39 4.64 -1.32
C ARG A 214 -6.29 4.29 -0.13
N ALA A 215 -6.08 3.15 0.51
CA ALA A 215 -6.84 2.76 1.70
C ALA A 215 -6.65 3.76 2.85
N VAL A 216 -5.42 4.20 3.10
CA VAL A 216 -5.11 5.24 4.10
C VAL A 216 -5.84 6.55 3.76
N GLN A 217 -5.80 6.98 2.50
CA GLN A 217 -6.49 8.20 2.06
C GLN A 217 -8.01 8.10 2.23
N ILE A 218 -8.62 6.94 1.94
CA ILE A 218 -10.05 6.70 2.17
C ILE A 218 -10.40 6.87 3.65
N GLN A 219 -9.65 6.24 4.54
CA GLN A 219 -9.89 6.33 5.98
C GLN A 219 -9.78 7.79 6.47
N ARG A 220 -8.76 8.53 6.04
CA ARG A 220 -8.58 9.94 6.37
C ARG A 220 -9.72 10.80 5.84
N GLY A 221 -10.20 10.51 4.64
CA GLY A 221 -11.38 11.15 4.06
C GLY A 221 -12.64 10.90 4.90
N LEU A 222 -12.87 9.65 5.32
CA LEU A 222 -14.00 9.30 6.18
C LEU A 222 -13.95 9.98 7.56
N LEU A 223 -12.76 10.09 8.16
CA LEU A 223 -12.55 10.86 9.39
C LEU A 223 -12.88 12.34 9.19
N ALA A 224 -12.36 12.97 8.12
CA ALA A 224 -12.62 14.38 7.82
C ALA A 224 -14.11 14.66 7.62
N LEU A 225 -14.85 13.69 7.06
CA LEU A 225 -16.30 13.74 6.87
C LEU A 225 -17.10 13.36 8.12
N LYS A 226 -16.45 13.07 9.25
CA LYS A 226 -17.07 12.62 10.52
C LYS A 226 -17.94 11.38 10.34
N LYS A 227 -17.47 10.44 9.52
CA LYS A 227 -18.11 9.13 9.26
C LYS A 227 -17.44 7.98 10.01
N LEU A 228 -16.52 8.29 10.94
CA LEU A 228 -15.72 7.40 11.80
C LEU A 228 -15.60 7.95 13.23
#